data_AF-A0A143YTV2-F1
#
_entry.id   AF-A0A143YTV2-F1
#
_cell.length_a   1.000
_cell.length_b   1.000
_cell.length_c   1.000
_cell.angle_alpha   90.00
_cell.angle_beta   90.00
_cell.angle_gamma   90.00
#
_symmetry.space_group_name_H-M   'P 1'
#
loop_
_entity.id
_entity.type
_entity.pdbx_description
1 polymer ?
#
loop_
_entity_poly.entity_id
_entity_poly.type
_entity_poly.pdbx_seq_one_letter_code
_entity_poly.pdbx_strand_id
1 'polypeptide(L)'
;MIDNRFINCNFCETTINLRAQIGYFDIPFNLHCPKCLTHIYGKMVIDQDNIGIKLEVENAHIRNTKIKVKEKYYSAELSAEFPTKKMYIRGFYDYDLSPFIRNSGFYGDSEKAIQATRKSMDFAYYFDGRWKKLKLYFDFLWNNQVTLLYPKLEKELSHYEFIPLSKITNELDANMALHQLFLTTTELTSVLQPGTLEEYIEISKLIGTNKESLEETQKFAESMSSEFNNIEKKAFKLIDTFSKIYEQLIPVVALRNASCLNNVDKEQYGIMTTNFEELSDFYAKSYEWILDNVNIVIALNNINSRNDYNSCANGKAYDEILKIASKHKKIEYIYDLEPFSTPTNSLKNRVRNAIQHFDNEIDYMSQKIVFTDRYRGNVKQEIMYLIEFADLCVENFSIIIYLLELIYQLKKLSYQSKGLIPSFILRDMQNNHQNRTNTKIGRNDPCPCGSGKKYKKCCI
;
A
#
# COMPACT_ATOMS: atom_id res chain seq x y z
N MET A 1 -16.79 7.18 21.32
CA MET A 1 -17.88 6.63 22.17
C MET A 1 -17.89 5.11 22.09
N ILE A 2 -18.35 4.39 23.12
CA ILE A 2 -18.55 2.93 23.04
C ILE A 2 -20.04 2.63 22.86
N ASP A 3 -20.40 1.88 21.82
CA ASP A 3 -21.72 1.27 21.65
C ASP A 3 -21.67 -0.18 22.11
N ASN A 4 -22.67 -0.64 22.87
CA ASN A 4 -22.77 -2.04 23.31
C ASN A 4 -24.05 -2.64 22.74
N ARG A 5 -23.92 -3.61 21.85
CA ARG A 5 -25.05 -4.38 21.32
C ARG A 5 -24.92 -5.83 21.72
N PHE A 6 -26.00 -6.39 22.23
CA PHE A 6 -26.04 -7.80 22.60
C PHE A 6 -26.75 -8.58 21.51
N ILE A 7 -26.11 -9.64 21.03
CA ILE A 7 -26.67 -10.59 20.08
C ILE A 7 -26.68 -12.00 20.68
N ASN A 8 -27.62 -12.82 20.24
CA ASN A 8 -27.68 -14.24 20.55
C ASN A 8 -27.41 -15.04 19.28
N CYS A 9 -26.52 -16.04 19.37
CA CYS A 9 -26.30 -16.98 18.27
C CYS A 9 -27.60 -17.73 17.96
N ASN A 10 -28.00 -17.78 16.68
CA ASN A 10 -29.25 -18.43 16.25
C ASN A 10 -29.28 -19.95 16.51
N PHE A 11 -28.13 -20.58 16.75
CA PHE A 11 -28.02 -22.03 16.88
C PHE A 11 -27.93 -22.52 18.34
N CYS A 12 -27.19 -21.81 19.19
CA CYS A 12 -26.95 -22.26 20.57
C CYS A 12 -27.30 -21.23 21.64
N GLU A 13 -27.89 -20.10 21.24
CA GLU A 13 -28.36 -19.01 22.09
C GLU A 13 -27.27 -18.36 22.96
N THR A 14 -26.00 -18.59 22.64
CA THR A 14 -24.87 -17.94 23.33
C THR A 14 -24.94 -16.43 23.12
N THR A 15 -24.93 -15.68 24.23
CA THR A 15 -24.92 -14.21 24.21
C THR A 15 -23.53 -13.67 23.98
N ILE A 16 -23.42 -12.73 23.03
CA ILE A 16 -22.20 -12.02 22.66
C ILE A 16 -22.49 -10.51 22.72
N ASN A 17 -21.64 -9.77 23.41
CA ASN A 17 -21.60 -8.31 23.40
C ASN A 17 -20.67 -7.86 22.27
N LEU A 18 -21.22 -7.17 21.28
CA LEU A 18 -20.49 -6.37 20.31
C LEU A 18 -20.18 -5.02 20.96
N ARG A 19 -18.97 -4.89 21.52
CA ARG A 19 -18.48 -3.67 22.18
C ARG A 19 -17.70 -2.84 21.17
N ALA A 20 -18.40 -1.93 20.49
CA ALA A 20 -17.84 -1.17 19.38
C ALA A 20 -17.33 0.21 19.78
N GLN A 21 -16.09 0.53 19.41
CA GLN A 21 -15.58 1.89 19.41
C GLN A 21 -16.11 2.61 18.16
N ILE A 22 -17.13 3.43 18.36
CA ILE A 22 -17.70 4.27 17.29
C ILE A 22 -16.65 5.30 16.89
N GLY A 23 -16.31 5.27 15.60
CA GLY A 23 -15.35 6.12 14.93
C GLY A 23 -15.96 6.73 13.68
N TYR A 24 -15.20 6.72 12.58
CA TYR A 24 -15.55 7.36 11.32
C TYR A 24 -15.98 6.37 10.24
N PHE A 25 -15.46 5.14 10.27
CA PHE A 25 -15.76 4.14 9.26
C PHE A 25 -16.73 3.10 9.79
N ASP A 26 -17.48 2.50 8.87
CA ASP A 26 -18.29 1.34 9.19
C ASP A 26 -17.42 0.21 9.75
N ILE A 27 -17.99 -0.60 10.62
CA ILE A 27 -17.26 -1.64 11.35
C ILE A 27 -17.80 -3.02 10.96
N PRO A 28 -17.27 -3.64 9.88
CA PRO A 28 -17.56 -5.04 9.57
C PRO A 28 -17.01 -5.96 10.66
N PHE A 29 -17.66 -7.10 10.89
CA PHE A 29 -17.15 -8.10 11.81
C PHE A 29 -17.43 -9.52 11.31
N ASN A 30 -16.55 -10.43 11.69
CA ASN A 30 -16.54 -11.82 11.30
C ASN A 30 -16.04 -12.63 12.51
N LEU A 31 -16.94 -13.31 13.20
CA LEU A 31 -16.63 -14.00 14.45
C LEU A 31 -17.24 -15.39 14.47
N HIS A 32 -16.62 -16.31 15.21
CA HIS A 32 -17.22 -17.60 15.49
C HIS A 32 -17.91 -17.56 16.85
N CYS A 33 -19.09 -18.18 16.93
CA CYS A 33 -19.73 -18.39 18.23
C CYS A 33 -18.77 -19.19 19.13
N PRO A 34 -18.40 -18.70 20.31
CA PRO A 34 -17.39 -19.35 21.16
C PRO A 34 -17.87 -20.69 21.76
N LYS A 35 -19.15 -21.04 21.58
CA LYS A 35 -19.73 -22.30 22.07
C LYS A 35 -19.93 -23.33 20.96
N CYS A 36 -20.62 -22.96 19.87
CA CYS A 36 -20.97 -23.89 18.80
C CYS A 36 -20.15 -23.69 17.51
N LEU A 37 -19.22 -22.74 17.50
CA LEU A 37 -18.33 -22.41 16.39
C LEU A 37 -19.02 -21.94 15.10
N THR A 38 -20.36 -21.75 15.12
CA THR A 38 -21.08 -21.16 13.99
C THR A 38 -20.53 -19.79 13.66
N HIS A 39 -20.31 -19.57 12.36
CA HIS A 39 -19.90 -18.29 11.80
C HIS A 39 -21.01 -17.23 11.92
N ILE A 40 -20.69 -16.12 12.56
CA ILE A 40 -21.55 -14.95 12.75
C ILE A 40 -20.82 -13.77 12.11
N TYR A 41 -21.47 -13.09 11.19
CA TYR A 41 -20.87 -11.96 10.49
C TYR A 41 -21.89 -10.84 10.32
N GLY A 42 -21.39 -9.65 10.06
CA GLY A 42 -22.24 -8.48 9.95
C GLY A 42 -21.44 -7.20 9.86
N LYS A 43 -22.15 -6.10 10.03
CA LYS A 43 -21.59 -4.75 9.91
C LYS A 43 -22.33 -3.80 10.84
N MET A 44 -21.56 -2.96 11.53
CA MET A 44 -22.11 -1.77 12.16
C MET A 44 -21.97 -0.61 11.19
N VAL A 45 -23.10 -0.16 10.65
CA VAL A 45 -23.18 0.97 9.72
C VAL A 45 -23.29 2.25 10.53
N ILE A 46 -22.33 3.15 10.35
CA ILE A 46 -22.25 4.43 11.03
C ILE A 46 -22.73 5.49 10.05
N ASP A 47 -23.92 6.02 10.29
CA ASP A 47 -24.42 7.16 9.54
C ASP A 47 -23.80 8.44 10.12
N GLN A 48 -22.98 9.13 9.32
CA GLN A 48 -22.39 10.41 9.74
C GLN A 48 -23.35 11.58 9.58
N ASP A 49 -24.36 11.46 8.72
CA ASP A 49 -25.31 12.53 8.40
C ASP A 49 -26.55 12.48 9.30
N ASN A 50 -27.00 11.29 9.70
CA ASN A 50 -28.04 11.08 10.69
C ASN A 50 -27.46 10.45 11.96
N ILE A 51 -27.82 10.96 13.14
CA ILE A 51 -27.36 10.39 14.43
C ILE A 51 -27.95 8.97 14.58
N GLY A 52 -27.21 7.97 14.13
CA GLY A 52 -27.70 6.59 14.10
C GLY A 52 -26.59 5.57 13.81
N ILE A 53 -26.69 4.44 14.49
CA ILE A 53 -25.85 3.26 14.22
C ILE A 53 -26.81 2.12 13.89
N LYS A 54 -26.64 1.49 12.72
CA LYS A 54 -27.42 0.32 12.33
C LYS A 54 -26.56 -0.93 12.49
N LEU A 55 -27.12 -1.99 13.05
CA LEU A 55 -26.47 -3.29 13.12
C LEU A 55 -27.12 -4.20 12.09
N GLU A 56 -26.31 -4.67 11.17
CA GLU A 56 -26.65 -5.74 10.24
C GLU A 56 -25.91 -6.98 10.70
N VAL A 57 -26.62 -8.10 10.89
CA VAL A 57 -26.04 -9.32 11.44
C VAL A 57 -26.71 -10.54 10.85
N GLU A 58 -25.89 -11.54 10.54
CA GLU A 58 -26.28 -12.84 10.04
C GLU A 58 -25.88 -13.93 11.03
N ASN A 59 -26.65 -15.03 11.06
CA ASN A 59 -26.48 -16.17 11.98
C ASN A 59 -26.58 -15.84 13.49
N ALA A 60 -26.99 -14.62 13.81
CA ALA A 60 -27.36 -14.19 15.15
C ALA A 60 -28.52 -13.19 15.08
N HIS A 61 -29.18 -12.96 16.21
CA HIS A 61 -30.26 -11.99 16.32
C HIS A 61 -30.03 -11.05 17.52
N ILE A 62 -30.59 -9.84 17.43
CA ILE A 62 -30.47 -8.85 18.50
C ILE A 62 -31.19 -9.34 19.75
N ARG A 63 -30.50 -9.27 20.89
CA ARG A 63 -31.07 -9.58 22.19
C ARG A 63 -31.91 -8.41 22.69
N ASN A 64 -33.23 -8.63 22.80
CA ASN A 64 -34.15 -7.60 23.31
C ASN A 64 -34.31 -7.61 24.84
N THR A 65 -33.79 -8.63 25.53
CA THR A 65 -33.87 -8.74 26.99
C THR A 65 -32.68 -8.05 27.67
N LYS A 66 -32.93 -7.36 28.79
CA LYS A 66 -31.86 -6.74 29.58
C LYS A 66 -30.91 -7.81 30.13
N ILE A 67 -29.62 -7.49 30.12
CA ILE A 67 -28.58 -8.32 30.73
C ILE A 67 -28.74 -8.29 32.25
N LYS A 68 -28.72 -9.48 32.88
CA LYS A 68 -28.81 -9.57 34.33
C LYS A 68 -27.46 -9.21 34.95
N VAL A 69 -27.48 -8.59 36.13
CA VAL A 69 -26.26 -8.12 36.83
C VAL A 69 -25.22 -9.24 37.06
N LYS A 70 -25.68 -10.46 37.36
CA LYS A 70 -24.81 -11.63 37.59
C LYS A 70 -24.46 -12.41 36.33
N GLU A 71 -24.99 -12.02 35.17
CA GLU A 71 -24.78 -12.73 33.91
C GLU A 71 -23.37 -12.45 33.37
N LYS A 72 -22.70 -13.52 32.94
CA LYS A 72 -21.46 -13.43 32.17
C LYS A 72 -21.78 -13.68 30.69
N TYR A 73 -21.11 -12.94 29.83
CA TYR A 73 -21.28 -13.03 28.39
C TYR A 73 -19.92 -12.92 27.71
N TYR A 74 -19.84 -13.38 26.47
CA TYR A 74 -18.67 -13.14 25.64
C TYR A 74 -18.70 -11.70 25.12
N SER A 75 -17.55 -11.04 25.02
CA SER A 75 -17.41 -9.68 24.51
C SER A 75 -16.42 -9.69 23.36
N ALA A 76 -16.85 -9.21 22.19
CA ALA A 76 -15.99 -8.92 21.05
C ALA A 76 -15.81 -7.41 20.95
N GLU A 77 -14.56 -6.93 20.96
CA GLU A 77 -14.29 -5.51 20.72
C GLU A 77 -14.17 -5.25 19.22
N LEU A 78 -14.84 -4.20 18.76
CA LEU A 78 -14.87 -3.81 17.35
C LEU A 78 -14.42 -2.36 17.18
N SER A 79 -13.62 -2.09 16.15
CA SER A 79 -13.17 -0.74 15.78
C SER A 79 -12.55 -0.79 14.39
N ALA A 80 -12.85 0.17 13.52
CA ALA A 80 -12.17 0.29 12.24
C ALA A 80 -10.77 0.92 12.41
N GLU A 81 -10.57 1.79 13.41
CA GLU A 81 -9.38 2.64 13.53
C GLU A 81 -8.35 2.15 14.55
N PHE A 82 -8.74 1.27 15.49
CA PHE A 82 -7.89 0.88 16.61
C PHE A 82 -7.73 -0.64 16.71
N PRO A 83 -6.58 -1.12 17.23
CA PRO A 83 -6.46 -2.50 17.65
C PRO A 83 -7.53 -2.83 18.70
N THR A 84 -8.10 -4.02 18.60
CA THR A 84 -9.19 -4.48 19.46
C THR A 84 -8.73 -5.65 20.31
N LYS A 85 -9.30 -5.76 21.52
CA LYS A 85 -9.10 -6.96 22.34
C LYS A 85 -9.82 -8.15 21.69
N LYS A 86 -9.12 -9.29 21.61
CA LYS A 86 -9.72 -10.55 21.15
C LYS A 86 -10.81 -10.99 22.10
N MET A 87 -11.75 -11.79 21.61
CA MET A 87 -12.97 -12.11 22.35
C MET A 87 -12.68 -12.71 23.73
N TYR A 88 -13.34 -12.19 24.76
CA TYR A 88 -13.14 -12.59 26.16
C TYR A 88 -14.46 -12.64 26.92
N ILE A 89 -14.47 -13.32 28.06
CA ILE A 89 -15.66 -13.37 28.94
C ILE A 89 -15.65 -12.14 29.86
N ARG A 90 -16.81 -11.49 29.98
CA ARG A 90 -17.02 -10.30 30.80
C ARG A 90 -18.32 -10.39 31.61
N GLY A 91 -18.33 -9.76 32.78
CA GLY A 91 -19.51 -9.47 33.60
C GLY A 91 -19.90 -7.99 33.58
N PHE A 92 -21.08 -7.67 34.11
CA PHE A 92 -21.65 -6.32 34.05
C PHE A 92 -20.78 -5.22 34.69
N TYR A 93 -20.05 -5.53 35.78
CA TYR A 93 -19.22 -4.56 36.51
C TYR A 93 -17.74 -4.57 36.14
N ASP A 94 -17.33 -5.45 35.22
CA ASP A 94 -15.93 -5.49 34.82
C ASP A 94 -15.59 -4.18 34.11
N TYR A 95 -14.51 -3.51 34.53
CA TYR A 95 -14.00 -2.32 33.87
C TYR A 95 -13.00 -2.72 32.78
N ASP A 96 -13.10 -2.09 31.61
CA ASP A 96 -12.12 -2.26 30.53
C ASP A 96 -12.03 -0.95 29.74
N LEU A 97 -10.82 -0.56 29.37
CA LEU A 97 -10.57 0.64 28.59
C LEU A 97 -11.25 0.54 27.21
N SER A 98 -11.67 1.66 26.64
CA SER A 98 -12.10 1.67 25.24
C SER A 98 -10.89 1.40 24.32
N PRO A 99 -11.08 0.84 23.11
CA PRO A 99 -10.02 0.75 22.12
C PRO A 99 -9.30 2.09 21.90
N PHE A 100 -10.04 3.21 21.85
CA PHE A 100 -9.46 4.55 21.74
C PHE A 100 -8.49 4.90 22.90
N ILE A 101 -8.92 4.72 24.16
CA ILE A 101 -8.08 5.05 25.33
C ILE A 101 -6.88 4.09 25.43
N ARG A 102 -7.12 2.80 25.14
CA ARG A 102 -6.08 1.76 25.14
C ARG A 102 -5.02 2.03 24.08
N ASN A 103 -5.42 2.56 22.93
CA ASN A 103 -4.55 2.82 21.79
C ASN A 103 -3.34 3.68 22.18
N SER A 104 -3.52 4.75 22.97
CA SER A 104 -2.43 5.61 23.45
C SER A 104 -1.29 4.82 24.12
N GLY A 105 -1.62 3.73 24.82
CA GLY A 105 -0.64 2.86 25.48
C GLY A 105 0.36 2.22 24.52
N PHE A 106 -0.06 1.89 23.28
CA PHE A 106 0.84 1.31 22.27
C PHE A 106 1.87 2.31 21.74
N TYR A 107 1.58 3.61 21.83
CA TYR A 107 2.45 4.67 21.30
C TYR A 107 3.34 5.28 22.39
N GLY A 108 2.99 5.09 23.66
CA GLY A 108 3.62 5.77 24.81
C GLY A 108 3.29 7.25 24.91
N ASP A 109 2.54 7.80 23.96
CA ASP A 109 2.18 9.21 23.82
C ASP A 109 0.82 9.32 23.13
N SER A 110 -0.13 9.99 23.79
CA SER A 110 -1.50 10.17 23.28
C SER A 110 -1.55 11.08 22.06
N GLU A 111 -0.72 12.12 21.98
CA GLU A 111 -0.70 13.02 20.83
C GLU A 111 -0.16 12.28 19.61
N LYS A 112 0.93 11.53 19.79
CA LYS A 112 1.49 10.66 18.75
C LYS A 112 0.44 9.66 18.24
N ALA A 113 -0.29 9.01 19.14
CA ALA A 113 -1.36 8.08 18.78
C ALA A 113 -2.45 8.74 17.94
N ILE A 114 -2.95 9.90 18.37
CA ILE A 114 -4.00 10.65 17.66
C ILE A 114 -3.53 11.09 16.29
N GLN A 115 -2.32 11.64 16.18
CA GLN A 115 -1.76 12.10 14.91
C GLN A 115 -1.55 10.94 13.92
N ALA A 116 -0.99 9.82 14.39
CA ALA A 116 -0.75 8.64 13.55
C ALA A 116 -2.06 8.04 13.04
N THR A 117 -3.05 7.85 13.93
CA THR A 117 -4.38 7.34 13.52
C THR A 117 -5.05 8.30 12.54
N ARG A 118 -5.09 9.61 12.83
CA ARG A 118 -5.71 10.59 11.92
C ARG A 118 -5.08 10.57 10.53
N LYS A 119 -3.75 10.66 10.47
CA LYS A 119 -3.03 10.63 9.19
C LYS A 119 -3.34 9.36 8.41
N SER A 120 -3.36 8.20 9.05
CA SER A 120 -3.66 6.94 8.35
C SER A 120 -5.05 6.87 7.72
N MET A 121 -6.00 7.73 8.12
CA MET A 121 -7.33 7.78 7.50
C MET A 121 -7.36 8.60 6.20
N ASP A 122 -6.35 9.43 5.92
CA ASP A 122 -6.34 10.37 4.78
C ASP A 122 -6.48 9.63 3.44
N PHE A 123 -5.80 8.48 3.27
CA PHE A 123 -5.98 7.64 2.08
C PHE A 123 -7.43 7.17 1.93
N ALA A 124 -8.09 6.69 2.98
CA ALA A 124 -9.49 6.25 2.90
C ALA A 124 -10.42 7.39 2.46
N TYR A 125 -10.22 8.60 2.99
CA TYR A 125 -11.09 9.75 2.71
C TYR A 125 -10.90 10.33 1.31
N TYR A 126 -9.66 10.47 0.87
CA TYR A 126 -9.35 11.32 -0.29
C TYR A 126 -8.99 10.52 -1.54
N PHE A 127 -8.61 9.24 -1.40
CA PHE A 127 -8.14 8.42 -2.51
C PHE A 127 -9.19 8.26 -3.61
N ASP A 128 -10.39 7.74 -3.31
CA ASP A 128 -11.35 7.32 -4.34
C ASP A 128 -11.76 8.46 -5.29
N GLY A 129 -12.04 9.64 -4.74
CA GLY A 129 -12.45 10.81 -5.53
C GLY A 129 -11.36 11.29 -6.49
N ARG A 130 -10.10 11.35 -6.03
CA ARG A 130 -8.95 11.77 -6.85
C ARG A 130 -8.52 10.69 -7.82
N TRP A 131 -8.51 9.45 -7.34
CA TRP A 131 -8.04 8.27 -8.07
C TRP A 131 -8.87 7.97 -9.31
N LYS A 132 -10.21 8.01 -9.23
CA LYS A 132 -11.09 7.78 -10.40
C LYS A 132 -10.75 8.69 -11.57
N LYS A 133 -10.52 9.96 -11.28
CA LYS A 133 -10.17 10.98 -12.29
C LYS A 133 -8.75 10.79 -12.81
N LEU A 134 -7.79 10.56 -11.91
CA LEU A 134 -6.40 10.33 -12.29
C LEU A 134 -6.24 9.09 -13.17
N LYS A 135 -6.89 7.99 -12.80
CA LYS A 135 -6.90 6.73 -13.56
C LYS A 135 -7.44 6.91 -14.97
N LEU A 136 -8.49 7.73 -15.15
CA LEU A 136 -9.00 8.06 -16.48
C LEU A 136 -7.95 8.75 -17.35
N TYR A 137 -7.11 9.62 -16.77
CA TYR A 137 -6.02 10.25 -17.51
C TYR A 137 -4.91 9.27 -17.89
N PHE A 138 -4.57 8.33 -17.00
CA PHE A 138 -3.69 7.22 -17.34
C PHE A 138 -4.28 6.34 -18.46
N ASP A 139 -5.59 6.07 -18.43
CA ASP A 139 -6.27 5.32 -19.51
C ASP A 139 -6.14 6.04 -20.86
N PHE A 140 -6.27 7.37 -20.91
CA PHE A 140 -6.01 8.11 -22.15
C PHE A 140 -4.55 7.99 -22.61
N LEU A 141 -3.58 8.07 -21.69
CA LEU A 141 -2.16 7.90 -22.03
C LEU A 141 -1.90 6.49 -22.58
N TRP A 142 -2.36 5.45 -21.89
CA TRP A 142 -2.12 4.06 -22.29
C TRP A 142 -2.77 3.68 -23.61
N ASN A 143 -3.87 4.35 -23.98
CA ASN A 143 -4.60 4.13 -25.23
C ASN A 143 -4.24 5.14 -26.33
N ASN A 144 -3.13 5.88 -26.15
CA ASN A 144 -2.61 6.87 -27.08
C ASN A 144 -3.64 7.96 -27.50
N GLN A 145 -4.52 8.35 -26.58
CA GLN A 145 -5.54 9.39 -26.79
C GLN A 145 -5.02 10.78 -26.39
N VAL A 146 -3.82 11.12 -26.86
CA VAL A 146 -3.07 12.31 -26.42
C VAL A 146 -3.78 13.64 -26.72
N THR A 147 -4.52 13.71 -27.82
CA THR A 147 -5.30 14.89 -28.23
C THR A 147 -6.42 15.23 -27.25
N LEU A 148 -6.98 14.21 -26.60
CA LEU A 148 -7.99 14.37 -25.55
C LEU A 148 -7.33 14.60 -24.18
N LEU A 149 -6.20 13.95 -23.93
CA LEU A 149 -5.49 13.98 -22.66
C LEU A 149 -4.89 15.36 -22.35
N TYR A 150 -4.07 15.91 -23.25
CA TYR A 150 -3.25 17.09 -22.97
C TYR A 150 -4.07 18.29 -22.46
N PRO A 151 -5.14 18.76 -23.14
CA PRO A 151 -5.90 19.92 -22.65
C PRO A 151 -6.61 19.64 -21.31
N LYS A 152 -7.04 18.40 -21.07
CA LYS A 152 -7.65 18.01 -19.79
C LYS A 152 -6.62 18.02 -18.66
N LEU A 153 -5.42 17.55 -18.95
CA LEU A 153 -4.32 17.47 -17.99
C LEU A 153 -3.78 18.86 -17.66
N GLU A 154 -3.60 19.75 -18.65
CA GLU A 154 -3.23 21.15 -18.41
C GLU A 154 -4.25 21.88 -17.52
N LYS A 155 -5.55 21.69 -17.79
CA LYS A 155 -6.62 22.21 -16.93
C LYS A 155 -6.56 21.62 -15.53
N GLU A 156 -6.14 20.38 -15.37
CA GLU A 156 -6.00 19.80 -14.04
C GLU A 156 -4.83 20.41 -13.28
N LEU A 157 -3.67 20.49 -13.93
CA LEU A 157 -2.42 21.01 -13.36
C LEU A 157 -2.54 22.46 -12.92
N SER A 158 -3.44 23.27 -13.52
CA SER A 158 -3.67 24.65 -13.07
C SER A 158 -4.22 24.75 -11.64
N HIS A 159 -4.70 23.66 -11.05
CA HIS A 159 -5.12 23.63 -9.64
C HIS A 159 -3.97 23.32 -8.67
N TYR A 160 -2.76 23.04 -9.19
CA TYR A 160 -1.62 22.55 -8.42
C TYR A 160 -0.38 23.39 -8.72
N GLU A 161 -0.26 24.56 -8.11
CA GLU A 161 0.83 25.51 -8.33
C GLU A 161 2.23 24.93 -8.05
N PHE A 162 2.32 23.89 -7.21
CA PHE A 162 3.58 23.23 -6.88
C PHE A 162 4.10 22.29 -7.99
N ILE A 163 3.28 21.94 -8.99
CA ILE A 163 3.70 21.09 -10.11
C ILE A 163 4.29 21.99 -11.22
N PRO A 164 5.60 21.87 -11.54
CA PRO A 164 6.28 22.81 -12.44
C PRO A 164 5.88 22.66 -13.92
N LEU A 165 5.15 21.61 -14.27
CA LEU A 165 4.66 21.35 -15.63
C LEU A 165 3.28 21.99 -15.82
N SER A 166 3.24 23.13 -16.51
CA SER A 166 1.97 23.83 -16.83
C SER A 166 1.50 23.65 -18.27
N LYS A 167 2.34 23.12 -19.16
CA LYS A 167 2.01 22.86 -20.56
C LYS A 167 2.45 21.45 -20.94
N ILE A 168 1.58 20.74 -21.64
CA ILE A 168 1.80 19.37 -22.07
C ILE A 168 1.92 19.37 -23.59
N THR A 169 3.13 19.12 -24.09
CA THR A 169 3.42 19.20 -25.53
C THR A 169 3.69 17.84 -26.17
N ASN A 170 4.00 16.83 -25.35
CA ASN A 170 4.36 15.49 -25.80
C ASN A 170 4.03 14.44 -24.71
N GLU A 171 4.21 13.16 -25.04
CA GLU A 171 3.86 12.06 -24.13
C GLU A 171 4.75 12.03 -22.88
N LEU A 172 6.00 12.48 -22.99
CA LEU A 172 6.92 12.58 -21.86
C LEU A 172 6.42 13.60 -20.83
N ASP A 173 5.99 14.78 -21.29
CA ASP A 173 5.34 15.79 -20.44
C ASP A 173 4.11 15.19 -19.74
N ALA A 174 3.25 14.51 -20.48
CA ALA A 174 2.05 13.89 -19.94
C ALA A 174 2.37 12.82 -18.88
N ASN A 175 3.32 11.93 -19.17
CA ASN A 175 3.77 10.89 -18.25
C ASN A 175 4.36 11.49 -16.97
N MET A 176 5.18 12.54 -17.09
CA MET A 176 5.75 13.26 -15.94
C MET A 176 4.67 13.92 -15.09
N ALA A 177 3.73 14.63 -15.72
CA ALA A 177 2.62 15.28 -15.01
C ALA A 177 1.70 14.29 -14.29
N LEU A 178 1.34 13.18 -14.95
CA LEU A 178 0.49 12.15 -14.34
C LEU A 178 1.17 11.46 -13.16
N HIS A 179 2.45 11.18 -13.27
CA HIS A 179 3.21 10.62 -12.16
C HIS A 179 3.30 11.59 -10.98
N GLN A 180 3.53 12.88 -11.22
CA GLN A 180 3.50 13.88 -10.15
C GLN A 180 2.13 13.94 -9.47
N LEU A 181 1.04 14.01 -10.25
CA LEU A 181 -0.32 13.96 -9.70
C LEU A 181 -0.57 12.68 -8.89
N PHE A 182 -0.09 11.52 -9.36
CA PHE A 182 -0.18 10.27 -8.64
C PHE A 182 0.45 10.38 -7.26
N LEU A 183 1.70 10.82 -7.17
CA LEU A 183 2.41 10.92 -5.89
C LEU A 183 1.81 11.96 -4.94
N THR A 184 1.33 13.09 -5.46
CA THR A 184 0.96 14.25 -4.62
C THR A 184 -0.53 14.38 -4.33
N THR A 185 -1.40 13.58 -4.97
CA THR A 185 -2.86 13.75 -4.82
C THR A 185 -3.60 12.51 -4.35
N THR A 186 -2.90 11.38 -4.17
CA THR A 186 -3.51 10.09 -3.78
C THR A 186 -3.20 9.69 -2.34
N GLU A 187 -2.63 10.59 -1.53
CA GLU A 187 -2.33 10.36 -0.11
C GLU A 187 -1.46 9.12 0.18
N LEU A 188 -0.59 8.71 -0.76
CA LEU A 188 0.30 7.56 -0.57
C LEU A 188 1.19 7.72 0.67
N THR A 189 1.59 8.94 1.00
CA THR A 189 2.41 9.27 2.18
C THR A 189 1.68 9.09 3.51
N SER A 190 0.38 8.86 3.50
CA SER A 190 -0.40 8.44 4.67
C SER A 190 -0.37 6.94 4.90
N VAL A 191 -0.16 6.15 3.84
CA VAL A 191 -0.04 4.69 3.87
C VAL A 191 1.40 4.27 4.15
N LEU A 192 2.36 4.86 3.43
CA LEU A 192 3.78 4.53 3.53
C LEU A 192 4.39 5.08 4.83
N GLN A 193 5.42 4.40 5.33
CA GLN A 193 6.17 4.90 6.47
C GLN A 193 6.80 6.27 6.15
N PRO A 194 6.94 7.17 7.14
CA PRO A 194 7.52 8.49 6.92
C PRO A 194 8.93 8.39 6.30
N GLY A 195 9.16 9.09 5.19
CA GLY A 195 10.44 9.11 4.47
C GLY A 195 10.59 8.03 3.40
N THR A 196 9.74 7.00 3.39
CA THR A 196 9.85 5.87 2.45
C THR A 196 9.60 6.29 1.00
N LEU A 197 8.63 7.17 0.75
CA LEU A 197 8.37 7.65 -0.61
C LEU A 197 9.54 8.49 -1.13
N GLU A 198 10.08 9.36 -0.27
CA GLU A 198 11.25 10.17 -0.59
C GLU A 198 12.47 9.29 -0.89
N GLU A 199 12.68 8.23 -0.10
CA GLU A 199 13.74 7.24 -0.34
C GLU A 199 13.57 6.56 -1.71
N TYR A 200 12.37 6.11 -2.05
CA TYR A 200 12.09 5.48 -3.35
C TYR A 200 12.41 6.43 -4.52
N ILE A 201 12.01 7.69 -4.40
CA ILE A 201 12.30 8.74 -5.39
C ILE A 201 13.81 9.02 -5.49
N GLU A 202 14.56 9.00 -4.38
CA GLU A 202 16.00 9.20 -4.41
C GLU A 202 16.74 8.00 -5.02
N ILE A 203 16.31 6.78 -4.74
CA ILE A 203 16.85 5.57 -5.37
C ILE A 203 16.56 5.58 -6.87
N SER A 204 15.35 5.94 -7.28
CA SER A 204 14.97 5.92 -8.70
C SER A 204 15.75 6.94 -9.53
N LYS A 205 16.19 8.06 -8.93
CA LYS A 205 17.07 9.03 -9.59
C LYS A 205 18.44 8.48 -9.97
N LEU A 206 18.88 7.36 -9.40
CA LEU A 206 20.10 6.68 -9.85
C LEU A 206 19.96 6.16 -11.29
N ILE A 207 18.73 5.92 -11.75
CA ILE A 207 18.42 5.53 -13.13
C ILE A 207 18.70 6.70 -14.06
N GLY A 208 19.72 6.55 -14.92
CA GLY A 208 20.09 7.53 -15.94
C GLY A 208 20.91 8.73 -15.46
N THR A 209 21.42 8.73 -14.23
CA THR A 209 22.35 9.78 -13.74
C THR A 209 23.83 9.42 -13.87
N ASN A 210 24.17 8.13 -13.82
CA ASN A 210 25.53 7.68 -14.08
C ASN A 210 25.82 7.70 -15.60
N LYS A 211 26.79 8.52 -16.02
CA LYS A 211 27.19 8.65 -17.43
C LYS A 211 27.77 7.37 -18.01
N GLU A 212 28.49 6.59 -17.20
CA GLU A 212 29.15 5.36 -17.67
C GLU A 212 28.13 4.27 -18.01
N SER A 213 27.02 4.22 -17.27
CA SER A 213 25.98 3.20 -17.43
C SER A 213 24.73 3.71 -18.16
N LEU A 214 24.71 4.97 -18.63
CA LEU A 214 23.55 5.61 -19.25
C LEU A 214 23.11 4.89 -20.53
N GLU A 215 24.05 4.58 -21.42
CA GLU A 215 23.75 3.88 -22.69
C GLU A 215 23.11 2.52 -22.42
N GLU A 216 23.64 1.79 -21.43
CA GLU A 216 23.12 0.49 -21.06
C GLU A 216 21.74 0.58 -20.38
N THR A 217 21.53 1.61 -19.56
CA THR A 217 20.23 1.92 -18.97
C THR A 217 19.18 2.23 -20.03
N GLN A 218 19.56 2.98 -21.08
CA GLN A 218 18.69 3.30 -22.21
C GLN A 218 18.34 2.05 -23.01
N LYS A 219 19.32 1.19 -23.33
CA LYS A 219 19.07 -0.11 -23.99
C LYS A 219 18.08 -0.95 -23.20
N PHE A 220 18.26 -1.06 -21.89
CA PHE A 220 17.33 -1.79 -21.03
C PHE A 220 15.93 -1.16 -21.03
N ALA A 221 15.83 0.16 -20.87
CA ALA A 221 14.55 0.87 -20.91
C ALA A 221 13.80 0.69 -22.25
N GLU A 222 14.53 0.70 -23.37
CA GLU A 222 13.96 0.45 -24.70
C GLU A 222 13.45 -0.98 -24.85
N SER A 223 14.20 -1.97 -24.33
CA SER A 223 13.80 -3.39 -24.36
C SER A 223 12.47 -3.63 -23.65
N MET A 224 12.15 -2.83 -22.64
CA MET A 224 10.90 -2.90 -21.86
C MET A 224 9.78 -1.98 -22.38
N SER A 225 10.05 -1.16 -23.41
CA SER A 225 9.17 -0.05 -23.78
C SER A 225 7.73 -0.45 -24.15
N SER A 226 7.52 -1.67 -24.64
CA SER A 226 6.19 -2.22 -24.97
C SER A 226 5.44 -2.76 -23.74
N GLU A 227 6.13 -3.00 -22.62
CA GLU A 227 5.56 -3.64 -21.43
C GLU A 227 5.07 -2.64 -20.38
N PHE A 228 5.66 -1.44 -20.32
CA PHE A 228 5.38 -0.44 -19.27
C PHE A 228 3.89 -0.21 -19.02
N ASN A 229 3.10 0.02 -20.09
CA ASN A 229 1.67 0.27 -19.95
C ASN A 229 0.91 -0.93 -19.37
N ASN A 230 1.32 -2.16 -19.70
CA ASN A 230 0.69 -3.37 -19.16
C ASN A 230 1.04 -3.57 -17.68
N ILE A 231 2.30 -3.31 -17.32
CA ILE A 231 2.76 -3.38 -15.94
C ILE A 231 2.00 -2.36 -15.07
N GLU A 232 1.93 -1.11 -15.51
CA GLU A 232 1.18 -0.03 -14.83
C GLU A 232 -0.31 -0.37 -14.71
N LYS A 233 -0.96 -0.83 -15.79
CA LYS A 233 -2.38 -1.25 -15.76
C LYS A 233 -2.65 -2.33 -14.71
N LYS A 234 -1.75 -3.31 -14.58
CA LYS A 234 -1.89 -4.37 -13.56
C LYS A 234 -1.65 -3.83 -12.15
N ALA A 235 -0.65 -2.96 -11.95
CA ALA A 235 -0.43 -2.29 -10.67
C ALA A 235 -1.64 -1.47 -10.24
N PHE A 236 -2.24 -0.71 -11.16
CA PHE A 236 -3.39 0.16 -10.84
C PHE A 236 -4.61 -0.65 -10.41
N LYS A 237 -4.82 -1.85 -10.97
CA LYS A 237 -5.83 -2.80 -10.48
C LYS A 237 -5.55 -3.31 -9.07
N LEU A 238 -4.27 -3.49 -8.71
CA LEU A 238 -3.89 -3.85 -7.34
C LEU A 238 -4.12 -2.68 -6.39
N ILE A 239 -3.82 -1.45 -6.81
CA ILE A 239 -4.12 -0.24 -6.02
C ILE A 239 -5.65 -0.11 -5.81
N ASP A 240 -6.48 -0.35 -6.84
CA ASP A 240 -7.96 -0.41 -6.68
C ASP A 240 -8.41 -1.48 -5.69
N THR A 241 -7.70 -2.62 -5.67
CA THR A 241 -8.04 -3.74 -4.77
C THR A 241 -7.63 -3.39 -3.34
N PHE A 242 -6.43 -2.81 -3.18
CA PHE A 242 -5.93 -2.31 -1.90
C PHE A 242 -6.87 -1.26 -1.31
N SER A 243 -7.36 -0.32 -2.11
CA SER A 243 -8.24 0.75 -1.62
C SER A 243 -9.55 0.23 -1.04
N LYS A 244 -10.07 -0.89 -1.57
CA LYS A 244 -11.30 -1.52 -1.05
C LYS A 244 -11.11 -2.20 0.29
N ILE A 245 -9.91 -2.69 0.56
CA ILE A 245 -9.57 -3.31 1.84
C ILE A 245 -8.90 -2.33 2.82
N TYR A 246 -8.67 -1.08 2.43
CA TYR A 246 -7.80 -0.18 3.19
C TYR A 246 -8.34 0.17 4.57
N GLU A 247 -9.66 0.36 4.71
CA GLU A 247 -10.29 0.67 6.00
C GLU A 247 -9.97 -0.41 7.05
N GLN A 248 -9.85 -1.65 6.62
CA GLN A 248 -9.50 -2.82 7.43
C GLN A 248 -8.02 -2.80 7.88
N LEU A 249 -7.17 -2.03 7.21
CA LEU A 249 -5.73 -1.91 7.45
C LEU A 249 -5.34 -0.66 8.25
N ILE A 250 -6.26 0.30 8.46
CA ILE A 250 -6.01 1.57 9.17
C ILE A 250 -5.26 1.38 10.50
N PRO A 251 -5.64 0.45 11.40
CA PRO A 251 -4.94 0.28 12.68
C PRO A 251 -3.48 -0.16 12.47
N VAL A 252 -3.24 -1.01 11.48
CA VAL A 252 -1.91 -1.52 11.13
C VAL A 252 -1.06 -0.41 10.55
N VAL A 253 -1.59 0.35 9.60
CA VAL A 253 -0.91 1.49 8.98
C VAL A 253 -0.54 2.54 10.03
N ALA A 254 -1.46 2.91 10.93
CA ALA A 254 -1.19 3.86 12.00
C ALA A 254 -0.04 3.41 12.91
N LEU A 255 -0.07 2.16 13.37
CA LEU A 255 0.96 1.59 14.24
C LEU A 255 2.29 1.44 13.51
N ARG A 256 2.28 0.96 12.27
CA ARG A 256 3.46 0.77 11.41
C ARG A 256 4.17 2.10 11.15
N ASN A 257 3.43 3.14 10.78
CA ASN A 257 3.98 4.46 10.47
C ASN A 257 4.50 5.19 11.72
N ALA A 258 4.01 4.81 12.90
CA ALA A 258 4.53 5.27 14.18
C ALA A 258 5.68 4.40 14.76
N SER A 259 6.07 3.33 14.07
CA SER A 259 7.02 2.31 14.56
C SER A 259 6.59 1.66 15.89
N CYS A 260 5.29 1.47 16.07
CA CYS A 260 4.66 0.98 17.31
C CYS A 260 3.96 -0.38 17.13
N LEU A 261 3.98 -0.98 15.94
CA LEU A 261 3.30 -2.25 15.67
C LEU A 261 3.76 -3.39 16.58
N ASN A 262 5.06 -3.44 16.90
CA ASN A 262 5.63 -4.43 17.81
C ASN A 262 5.24 -4.24 19.28
N ASN A 263 4.64 -3.09 19.64
CA ASN A 263 4.18 -2.83 21.01
C ASN A 263 2.82 -3.49 21.29
N VAL A 264 2.14 -4.00 20.27
CA VAL A 264 0.86 -4.70 20.42
C VAL A 264 1.13 -6.11 20.92
N ASP A 265 0.61 -6.45 22.10
CA ASP A 265 0.54 -7.84 22.57
C ASP A 265 -0.45 -8.60 21.67
N LYS A 266 0.09 -9.28 20.66
CA LYS A 266 -0.69 -9.98 19.65
C LYS A 266 -1.41 -11.20 20.19
N GLU A 267 -1.13 -11.69 21.40
CA GLU A 267 -1.96 -12.75 22.00
C GLU A 267 -3.28 -12.16 22.52
N GLN A 268 -3.23 -10.96 23.10
CA GLN A 268 -4.41 -10.29 23.68
C GLN A 268 -5.19 -9.42 22.69
N TYR A 269 -4.48 -8.80 21.74
CA TYR A 269 -5.02 -7.81 20.83
C TYR A 269 -4.87 -8.27 19.38
N GLY A 270 -5.80 -7.81 18.56
CA GLY A 270 -5.79 -8.00 17.12
C GLY A 270 -6.28 -6.74 16.43
N ILE A 271 -6.71 -6.89 15.20
CA ILE A 271 -7.47 -5.87 14.49
C ILE A 271 -8.94 -6.28 14.45
N MET A 272 -9.81 -5.42 13.93
CA MET A 272 -11.14 -5.84 13.51
C MET A 272 -11.05 -7.19 12.81
N THR A 273 -11.98 -8.10 13.05
CA THR A 273 -12.00 -9.36 12.29
C THR A 273 -12.42 -9.04 10.85
N THR A 274 -11.42 -8.64 10.07
CA THR A 274 -11.46 -8.29 8.67
C THR A 274 -11.89 -9.49 7.86
N ASN A 275 -12.35 -9.27 6.63
CA ASN A 275 -12.52 -10.34 5.68
C ASN A 275 -11.12 -10.87 5.28
N PHE A 276 -10.67 -11.93 5.96
CA PHE A 276 -9.38 -12.55 5.69
C PHE A 276 -9.25 -12.99 4.24
N GLU A 277 -10.35 -13.37 3.59
CA GLU A 277 -10.36 -13.76 2.18
C GLU A 277 -9.94 -12.59 1.28
N GLU A 278 -10.48 -11.38 1.51
CA GLU A 278 -10.11 -10.18 0.75
C GLU A 278 -8.63 -9.80 0.94
N LEU A 279 -8.13 -9.88 2.19
CA LEU A 279 -6.71 -9.66 2.46
C LEU A 279 -5.84 -10.70 1.75
N SER A 280 -6.26 -11.97 1.78
CA SER A 280 -5.52 -13.08 1.17
C SER A 280 -5.46 -12.98 -0.36
N ASP A 281 -6.57 -12.56 -0.98
CA ASP A 281 -6.66 -12.33 -2.42
C ASP A 281 -5.75 -11.17 -2.85
N PHE A 282 -5.79 -10.05 -2.11
CA PHE A 282 -4.88 -8.94 -2.36
C PHE A 282 -3.43 -9.35 -2.18
N TYR A 283 -3.08 -10.01 -1.07
CA TYR A 283 -1.71 -10.46 -0.80
C TYR A 283 -1.19 -11.38 -1.91
N ALA A 284 -1.96 -12.40 -2.33
CA ALA A 284 -1.54 -13.33 -3.36
C ALA A 284 -1.36 -12.65 -4.73
N LYS A 285 -2.29 -11.78 -5.14
CA LYS A 285 -2.21 -11.06 -6.42
C LYS A 285 -1.08 -10.03 -6.44
N SER A 286 -0.89 -9.31 -5.35
CA SER A 286 0.21 -8.34 -5.22
C SER A 286 1.56 -9.02 -5.20
N TYR A 287 1.70 -10.12 -4.44
CA TYR A 287 2.91 -10.94 -4.41
C TYR A 287 3.29 -11.43 -5.81
N GLU A 288 2.34 -11.96 -6.59
CA GLU A 288 2.61 -12.41 -7.96
C GLU A 288 3.08 -11.29 -8.88
N TRP A 289 2.42 -10.13 -8.81
CA TRP A 289 2.80 -8.99 -9.61
C TRP A 289 4.19 -8.47 -9.22
N ILE A 290 4.54 -8.44 -7.93
CA ILE A 290 5.87 -8.05 -7.47
C ILE A 290 6.92 -9.00 -8.07
N LEU A 291 6.69 -10.31 -8.01
CA LEU A 291 7.62 -11.29 -8.56
C LEU A 291 7.74 -11.23 -10.10
N ASP A 292 6.67 -10.86 -10.81
CA ASP A 292 6.72 -10.65 -12.26
C ASP A 292 7.64 -9.47 -12.62
N ASN A 293 7.75 -8.48 -11.75
CA ASN A 293 8.46 -7.23 -12.01
C ASN A 293 9.82 -7.13 -11.28
N VAL A 294 10.18 -8.13 -10.47
CA VAL A 294 11.45 -8.14 -9.72
C VAL A 294 12.68 -8.18 -10.63
N ASN A 295 12.53 -8.61 -11.88
CA ASN A 295 13.62 -8.60 -12.86
C ASN A 295 14.11 -7.17 -13.16
N ILE A 296 13.25 -6.16 -13.00
CA ILE A 296 13.62 -4.75 -13.15
C ILE A 296 14.69 -4.38 -12.11
N VAL A 297 14.48 -4.80 -10.86
CA VAL A 297 15.45 -4.57 -9.77
C VAL A 297 16.78 -5.25 -10.08
N ILE A 298 16.75 -6.52 -10.50
CA ILE A 298 17.95 -7.29 -10.86
C ILE A 298 18.72 -6.60 -11.99
N ALA A 299 18.04 -6.20 -13.06
CA ALA A 299 18.66 -5.53 -14.20
C ALA A 299 19.30 -4.19 -13.80
N LEU A 300 18.59 -3.37 -13.02
CA LEU A 300 19.10 -2.09 -12.54
C LEU A 300 20.31 -2.26 -11.62
N ASN A 301 20.31 -3.25 -10.73
CA ASN A 301 21.45 -3.57 -9.89
C ASN A 301 22.66 -4.07 -10.69
N ASN A 302 22.42 -4.87 -11.74
CA ASN A 302 23.46 -5.30 -12.67
C ASN A 302 24.08 -4.11 -13.41
N ILE A 303 23.26 -3.22 -13.97
CA ILE A 303 23.72 -1.99 -14.62
C ILE A 303 24.57 -1.16 -13.64
N ASN A 304 24.07 -0.92 -12.42
CA ASN A 304 24.76 -0.07 -11.47
C ASN A 304 26.07 -0.67 -10.95
N SER A 305 26.08 -1.97 -10.67
CA SER A 305 27.23 -2.62 -10.01
C SER A 305 28.23 -3.21 -11.00
N ARG A 306 27.81 -3.46 -12.25
CA ARG A 306 28.57 -4.23 -13.25
C ARG A 306 28.55 -3.60 -14.65
N ASN A 307 27.90 -2.45 -14.83
CA ASN A 307 27.80 -1.69 -16.10
C ASN A 307 27.18 -2.45 -17.29
N ASP A 308 26.49 -3.56 -17.03
CA ASP A 308 25.82 -4.39 -18.03
C ASP A 308 24.61 -5.07 -17.40
N TYR A 309 23.40 -4.87 -17.93
CA TYR A 309 22.20 -5.49 -17.37
C TYR A 309 22.21 -7.02 -17.51
N ASN A 310 22.96 -7.57 -18.48
CA ASN A 310 23.13 -9.00 -18.70
C ASN A 310 24.12 -9.65 -17.73
N SER A 311 25.05 -8.88 -17.17
CA SER A 311 26.09 -9.39 -16.28
C SER A 311 25.55 -9.57 -14.85
N CYS A 312 24.98 -10.74 -14.54
CA CYS A 312 24.40 -11.00 -13.22
C CYS A 312 25.47 -11.44 -12.20
N ALA A 313 25.22 -11.15 -10.91
CA ALA A 313 26.18 -11.36 -9.81
C ALA A 313 26.76 -12.78 -9.67
N ASN A 314 26.08 -13.80 -10.18
CA ASN A 314 26.52 -15.19 -10.10
C ASN A 314 27.04 -15.75 -11.43
N GLY A 315 27.36 -14.88 -12.40
CA GLY A 315 27.90 -15.25 -13.70
C GLY A 315 26.85 -15.75 -14.72
N LYS A 316 25.56 -15.76 -14.37
CA LYS A 316 24.48 -16.04 -15.33
C LYS A 316 24.16 -14.82 -16.19
N ALA A 317 23.69 -15.05 -17.41
CA ALA A 317 23.08 -14.01 -18.22
C ALA A 317 21.69 -13.65 -17.71
N TYR A 318 21.26 -12.41 -17.92
CA TYR A 318 19.91 -11.95 -17.55
C TYR A 318 18.80 -12.80 -18.19
N ASP A 319 18.96 -13.20 -19.45
CA ASP A 319 18.02 -14.11 -20.13
C ASP A 319 17.89 -15.48 -19.46
N GLU A 320 18.92 -15.96 -18.76
CA GLU A 320 18.84 -17.19 -17.99
C GLU A 320 18.03 -17.00 -16.71
N ILE A 321 18.13 -15.83 -16.07
CA ILE A 321 17.31 -15.46 -14.91
C ILE A 321 15.84 -15.37 -15.31
N LEU A 322 15.54 -14.77 -16.46
CA LEU A 322 14.17 -14.67 -16.96
C LEU A 322 13.50 -16.04 -17.09
N LYS A 323 14.26 -17.07 -17.49
CA LYS A 323 13.80 -18.46 -17.70
C LYS A 323 13.66 -19.29 -16.41
N ILE A 324 14.00 -18.76 -15.23
CA ILE A 324 13.82 -19.47 -13.97
C ILE A 324 12.32 -19.74 -13.73
N ALA A 325 11.94 -21.01 -13.69
CA ALA A 325 10.54 -21.45 -13.59
C ALA A 325 9.83 -20.97 -12.31
N SER A 326 10.54 -20.97 -11.18
CA SER A 326 10.01 -20.43 -9.92
C SER A 326 10.36 -18.95 -9.83
N LYS A 327 9.36 -18.08 -10.01
CA LYS A 327 9.55 -16.63 -9.89
C LYS A 327 10.13 -16.22 -8.54
N HIS A 328 9.76 -16.89 -7.45
CA HIS A 328 10.28 -16.62 -6.11
C HIS A 328 11.81 -16.81 -6.04
N LYS A 329 12.36 -17.82 -6.72
CA LYS A 329 13.82 -18.05 -6.76
C LYS A 329 14.60 -16.89 -7.40
N LYS A 330 13.94 -16.00 -8.14
CA LYS A 330 14.60 -14.82 -8.72
C LYS A 330 15.00 -13.81 -7.64
N ILE A 331 14.37 -13.83 -6.46
CA ILE A 331 14.76 -12.98 -5.33
C ILE A 331 16.19 -13.29 -4.86
N GLU A 332 16.67 -14.53 -5.01
CA GLU A 332 18.05 -14.92 -4.64
C GLU A 332 19.14 -14.16 -5.43
N TYR A 333 18.76 -13.37 -6.43
CA TYR A 333 19.65 -12.56 -7.27
C TYR A 333 19.63 -11.08 -6.89
N ILE A 334 18.95 -10.71 -5.82
CA ILE A 334 18.86 -9.34 -5.28
C ILE A 334 19.71 -9.30 -4.01
N TYR A 335 20.76 -8.48 -4.02
CA TYR A 335 21.68 -8.38 -2.87
C TYR A 335 21.41 -7.12 -2.08
N ASP A 336 21.23 -7.24 -0.76
CA ASP A 336 20.81 -6.15 0.13
C ASP A 336 21.72 -4.89 0.08
N LEU A 337 22.98 -5.03 -0.32
CA LEU A 337 23.92 -3.91 -0.44
C LEU A 337 23.82 -3.16 -1.78
N GLU A 338 23.09 -3.69 -2.75
CA GLU A 338 22.89 -3.03 -4.05
C GLU A 338 21.76 -1.99 -3.97
N PRO A 339 21.87 -0.85 -4.68
CA PRO A 339 21.04 0.32 -4.40
C PRO A 339 19.56 0.19 -4.78
N PHE A 340 19.22 -0.70 -5.72
CA PHE A 340 17.81 -0.94 -6.10
C PHE A 340 17.19 -2.11 -5.33
N SER A 341 17.93 -2.73 -4.42
CA SER A 341 17.42 -3.80 -3.59
C SER A 341 16.50 -3.22 -2.54
N THR A 342 15.19 -3.35 -2.75
CA THR A 342 14.22 -3.18 -1.66
C THR A 342 14.12 -4.46 -0.84
N PRO A 343 13.93 -4.37 0.49
CA PRO A 343 13.79 -5.55 1.33
C PRO A 343 12.69 -6.48 0.83
N THR A 344 13.06 -7.71 0.44
CA THR A 344 12.12 -8.75 -0.02
C THR A 344 11.78 -9.76 1.08
N ASN A 345 12.26 -9.53 2.31
CA ASN A 345 12.05 -10.41 3.47
C ASN A 345 10.57 -10.58 3.84
N SER A 346 9.72 -9.63 3.46
CA SER A 346 8.27 -9.68 3.63
C SER A 346 7.59 -10.62 2.63
N LEU A 347 8.24 -10.99 1.52
CA LEU A 347 7.70 -11.88 0.50
C LEU A 347 7.77 -13.35 0.96
N LYS A 348 6.73 -13.79 1.67
CA LYS A 348 6.62 -15.16 2.19
C LYS A 348 6.04 -16.13 1.14
N ASN A 349 6.92 -16.87 0.47
CA ASN A 349 6.52 -17.87 -0.55
C ASN A 349 5.56 -18.94 -0.01
N ARG A 350 5.78 -19.42 1.21
CA ARG A 350 4.93 -20.45 1.83
C ARG A 350 3.51 -19.94 2.06
N VAL A 351 3.39 -18.73 2.59
CA VAL A 351 2.10 -18.06 2.80
C VAL A 351 1.35 -17.94 1.48
N ARG A 352 2.00 -17.42 0.42
CA ARG A 352 1.37 -17.30 -0.90
C ARG A 352 0.97 -18.67 -1.48
N ASN A 353 1.81 -19.71 -1.35
CA ASN A 353 1.49 -21.04 -1.87
C ASN A 353 0.29 -21.66 -1.14
N ALA A 354 0.25 -21.55 0.19
CA ALA A 354 -0.89 -22.02 0.97
C ALA A 354 -2.19 -21.34 0.53
N ILE A 355 -2.18 -20.02 0.32
CA ILE A 355 -3.34 -19.27 -0.19
C ILE A 355 -3.80 -19.78 -1.56
N GLN A 356 -2.85 -19.98 -2.49
CA GLN A 356 -3.18 -20.47 -3.84
C GLN A 356 -3.80 -21.88 -3.83
N HIS A 357 -3.43 -22.71 -2.85
CA HIS A 357 -3.92 -24.08 -2.72
C HIS A 357 -5.09 -24.23 -1.73
N PHE A 358 -5.63 -23.12 -1.22
CA PHE A 358 -6.69 -23.10 -0.20
C PHE A 358 -6.31 -23.87 1.08
N ASP A 359 -5.01 -23.98 1.36
CA ASP A 359 -4.43 -24.68 2.51
C ASP A 359 -4.17 -23.71 3.68
N ASN A 360 -5.11 -22.79 3.93
CA ASN A 360 -5.05 -21.80 5.00
C ASN A 360 -6.30 -21.81 5.87
N GLU A 361 -6.11 -21.72 7.18
CA GLU A 361 -7.22 -21.68 8.14
C GLU A 361 -7.02 -20.51 9.12
N ILE A 362 -8.07 -19.74 9.36
CA ILE A 362 -8.09 -18.66 10.35
C ILE A 362 -9.00 -19.04 11.51
N ASP A 363 -8.47 -18.94 12.73
CA ASP A 363 -9.29 -18.94 13.93
C ASP A 363 -9.65 -17.48 14.26
N TYR A 364 -10.89 -17.07 14.00
CA TYR A 364 -11.36 -15.70 14.25
C TYR A 364 -11.36 -15.30 15.74
N MET A 365 -11.32 -16.26 16.67
CA MET A 365 -11.24 -15.98 18.11
C MET A 365 -9.83 -15.58 18.51
N SER A 366 -8.84 -16.41 18.15
CA SER A 366 -7.43 -16.13 18.43
C SER A 366 -6.77 -15.23 17.38
N GLN A 367 -7.43 -14.99 16.25
CA GLN A 367 -6.89 -14.35 15.04
C GLN A 367 -5.57 -14.96 14.56
N LYS A 368 -5.30 -16.23 14.88
CA LYS A 368 -4.16 -16.97 14.35
C LYS A 368 -4.54 -17.55 13.00
N ILE A 369 -3.64 -17.39 12.03
CA ILE A 369 -3.75 -17.96 10.70
C ILE A 369 -2.69 -19.05 10.58
N VAL A 370 -3.10 -20.22 10.12
CA VAL A 370 -2.21 -21.35 9.83
C VAL A 370 -2.14 -21.51 8.32
N PHE A 371 -0.97 -21.27 7.74
CA PHE A 371 -0.67 -21.52 6.33
C PHE A 371 0.06 -22.86 6.22
N THR A 372 -0.55 -23.83 5.54
CA THR A 372 0.03 -25.16 5.35
C THR A 372 0.58 -25.30 3.93
N ASP A 373 1.86 -25.63 3.79
CA ASP A 373 2.51 -25.91 2.51
C ASP A 373 2.90 -27.39 2.46
N ARG A 374 2.31 -28.11 1.51
CA ARG A 374 2.54 -29.55 1.28
C ARG A 374 3.38 -29.75 0.03
N TYR A 375 4.66 -30.10 0.22
CA TYR A 375 5.55 -30.36 -0.91
C TYR A 375 6.27 -31.71 -0.77
N ARG A 376 6.02 -32.62 -1.73
CA ARG A 376 6.65 -33.95 -1.83
C ARG A 376 6.59 -34.75 -0.51
N GLY A 377 5.44 -34.76 0.16
CA GLY A 377 5.24 -35.46 1.42
C GLY A 377 5.74 -34.73 2.68
N ASN A 378 6.47 -33.63 2.53
CA ASN A 378 6.80 -32.75 3.65
C ASN A 378 5.66 -31.75 3.88
N VAL A 379 5.21 -31.64 5.12
CA VAL A 379 4.23 -30.62 5.56
C VAL A 379 4.99 -29.58 6.36
N LYS A 380 4.93 -28.32 5.93
CA LYS A 380 5.44 -27.18 6.69
C LYS A 380 4.30 -26.24 6.98
N GLN A 381 4.32 -25.66 8.18
CA GLN A 381 3.34 -24.67 8.60
C GLN A 381 4.03 -23.35 8.88
N GLU A 382 3.38 -22.26 8.47
CA GLU A 382 3.71 -20.91 8.87
C GLU A 382 2.50 -20.34 9.61
N ILE A 383 2.71 -19.91 10.85
CA ILE A 383 1.65 -19.41 11.74
C ILE A 383 1.94 -17.94 12.04
N MET A 384 0.94 -17.09 11.89
CA MET A 384 1.02 -15.68 12.23
C MET A 384 -0.34 -15.13 12.65
N TYR A 385 -0.37 -13.96 13.28
CA TYR A 385 -1.62 -13.28 13.59
C TYR A 385 -2.14 -12.50 12.39
N LEU A 386 -3.45 -12.29 12.35
CA LEU A 386 -4.13 -11.47 11.33
C LEU A 386 -3.52 -10.07 11.19
N ILE A 387 -3.12 -9.44 12.31
CA ILE A 387 -2.44 -8.14 12.30
C ILE A 387 -1.07 -8.17 11.59
N GLU A 388 -0.34 -9.29 11.68
CA GLU A 388 0.95 -9.46 11.00
C GLU A 388 0.72 -9.74 9.51
N PHE A 389 -0.29 -10.53 9.18
CA PHE A 389 -0.67 -10.76 7.79
C PHE A 389 -1.15 -9.48 7.10
N ALA A 390 -1.93 -8.65 7.81
CA ALA A 390 -2.32 -7.33 7.33
C ALA A 390 -1.11 -6.40 7.11
N ASP A 391 -0.08 -6.47 7.94
CA ASP A 391 1.18 -5.74 7.72
C ASP A 391 1.90 -6.22 6.45
N LEU A 392 1.88 -7.52 6.15
CA LEU A 392 2.39 -8.04 4.87
C LEU A 392 1.63 -7.47 3.65
N CYS A 393 0.32 -7.23 3.76
CA CYS A 393 -0.44 -6.55 2.71
C CYS A 393 0.06 -5.10 2.51
N VAL A 394 0.28 -4.36 3.61
CA VAL A 394 0.80 -2.99 3.54
C VAL A 394 2.23 -2.98 2.96
N GLU A 395 3.07 -3.95 3.31
CA GLU A 395 4.40 -4.14 2.71
C GLU A 395 4.33 -4.37 1.20
N ASN A 396 3.47 -5.29 0.75
CA ASN A 396 3.30 -5.54 -0.68
C ASN A 396 2.85 -4.28 -1.42
N PHE A 397 1.94 -3.49 -0.83
CA PHE A 397 1.55 -2.20 -1.39
C PHE A 397 2.74 -1.24 -1.49
N SER A 398 3.57 -1.14 -0.45
CA SER A 398 4.80 -0.34 -0.46
C SER A 398 5.75 -0.74 -1.60
N ILE A 399 5.96 -2.04 -1.81
CA ILE A 399 6.80 -2.57 -2.90
C ILE A 399 6.19 -2.27 -4.26
N ILE A 400 4.86 -2.30 -4.40
CA ILE A 400 4.18 -1.88 -5.65
C ILE A 400 4.50 -0.43 -5.98
N ILE A 401 4.42 0.48 -4.99
CA ILE A 401 4.76 1.89 -5.19
C ILE A 401 6.23 2.06 -5.55
N TYR A 402 7.13 1.32 -4.89
CA TYR A 402 8.55 1.32 -5.24
C TYR A 402 8.80 0.89 -6.70
N LEU A 403 8.23 -0.23 -7.12
CA LEU A 403 8.40 -0.72 -8.50
C LEU A 403 7.81 0.27 -9.52
N LEU A 404 6.66 0.88 -9.23
CA LEU A 404 6.08 1.92 -10.07
C LEU A 404 6.99 3.15 -10.23
N GLU A 405 7.72 3.53 -9.18
CA GLU A 405 8.70 4.61 -9.24
C GLU A 405 9.89 4.25 -10.16
N LEU A 406 10.40 3.01 -10.08
CA LEU A 406 11.46 2.54 -11.01
C LEU A 406 10.96 2.49 -12.46
N ILE A 407 9.75 1.97 -12.67
CA ILE A 407 9.09 1.90 -13.99
C ILE A 407 8.90 3.29 -14.57
N TYR A 408 8.49 4.27 -13.75
CA TYR A 408 8.34 5.65 -14.18
C TYR A 408 9.66 6.21 -14.74
N GLN A 409 10.78 6.03 -14.04
CA GLN A 409 12.07 6.53 -14.51
C GLN A 409 12.56 5.83 -15.78
N LEU A 410 12.38 4.50 -15.88
CA LEU A 410 12.72 3.75 -17.09
C LEU A 410 11.86 4.20 -18.29
N LYS A 411 10.55 4.36 -18.08
CA LYS A 411 9.62 4.83 -19.12
C LYS A 411 9.97 6.24 -19.59
N LYS A 412 10.33 7.12 -18.65
CA LYS A 412 10.85 8.47 -18.92
C LYS A 412 12.10 8.43 -19.82
N LEU A 413 13.08 7.58 -19.50
CA LEU A 413 14.29 7.39 -20.33
C LEU A 413 13.95 6.83 -21.72
N SER A 414 13.03 5.89 -21.82
CA SER A 414 12.58 5.35 -23.12
C SER A 414 11.98 6.44 -24.01
N TYR A 415 11.19 7.37 -23.45
CA TYR A 415 10.71 8.53 -24.21
C TYR A 415 11.85 9.45 -24.65
N GLN A 416 12.81 9.72 -23.78
CA GLN A 416 13.96 10.57 -24.10
C GLN A 416 14.84 9.95 -25.21
N SER A 417 14.99 8.63 -25.20
CA SER A 417 15.75 7.90 -26.24
C SER A 417 15.06 7.96 -27.61
N LYS A 418 13.72 8.13 -27.62
CA LYS A 418 12.93 8.45 -28.82
C LYS A 418 12.98 9.93 -29.24
N GLY A 419 13.80 10.74 -28.58
CA GLY A 419 13.99 12.16 -28.88
C GLY A 419 12.96 13.10 -28.25
N LEU A 420 12.10 12.63 -27.34
CA LEU A 420 11.17 13.50 -26.62
C LEU A 420 11.92 14.28 -25.53
N ILE A 421 11.70 15.58 -25.48
CA ILE A 421 12.34 16.49 -24.51
C ILE A 421 11.24 17.13 -23.66
N PRO A 422 11.40 17.22 -22.33
CA PRO A 422 10.45 17.93 -21.48
C PRO A 422 10.28 19.39 -21.90
N SER A 423 9.04 19.88 -21.98
CA SER A 423 8.72 21.21 -22.52
C SER A 423 9.35 22.36 -21.74
N PHE A 424 9.56 22.21 -20.43
CA PHE A 424 10.19 23.25 -19.61
C PHE A 424 11.68 23.45 -19.97
N ILE A 425 12.38 22.39 -20.40
CA ILE A 425 13.78 22.50 -20.87
C ILE A 425 13.84 23.33 -22.16
N LEU A 426 12.89 23.12 -23.08
CA LEU A 426 12.82 23.88 -24.33
C LEU A 426 12.56 25.38 -24.07
N ARG A 427 11.73 25.72 -23.08
CA ARG A 427 11.51 27.12 -22.66
C ARG A 427 12.80 27.75 -22.15
N ASP A 428 13.57 27.05 -21.33
CA ASP A 428 14.83 27.56 -20.79
C ASP A 428 15.88 27.75 -21.91
N MET A 429 15.94 26.86 -22.89
CA MET A 429 16.80 27.01 -24.07
C MET A 429 16.39 28.20 -24.96
N GLN A 430 15.09 28.41 -25.18
CA GLN A 430 14.58 29.54 -25.97
C GLN A 430 14.76 30.88 -25.25
N ASN A 431 14.55 30.92 -23.93
CA ASN A 431 14.77 32.11 -23.11
C ASN A 431 16.26 32.50 -23.04
N ASN A 432 17.18 31.51 -23.00
CA ASN A 432 18.62 31.77 -23.03
C ASN A 432 19.12 32.32 -24.39
N HIS A 433 18.41 32.03 -25.49
CA HIS A 433 18.73 32.63 -26.79
C HIS A 433 18.20 34.05 -26.97
N GLN A 434 17.13 34.44 -26.26
CA GLN A 434 16.57 35.79 -26.33
C GLN A 434 17.09 36.74 -25.23
N ASN A 435 17.60 36.23 -24.11
CA ASN A 435 18.14 37.04 -23.03
C ASN A 435 19.59 36.69 -22.72
N ARG A 436 20.53 37.47 -23.27
CA ARG A 436 21.86 37.71 -22.69
C ARG A 436 21.77 38.51 -21.38
N THR A 437 20.88 38.12 -20.48
CA THR A 437 20.85 38.54 -19.08
C THR A 437 20.67 37.29 -18.23
N ASN A 438 21.81 36.73 -17.81
CA ASN A 438 21.89 35.60 -16.88
C ASN A 438 21.03 35.84 -15.64
N THR A 439 19.80 35.34 -15.61
CA THR A 439 19.13 35.05 -14.34
C THR A 439 19.77 33.77 -13.79
N LYS A 440 20.86 33.95 -13.04
CA LYS A 440 21.46 32.87 -12.25
C LYS A 440 20.38 32.29 -11.35
N ILE A 441 20.04 31.01 -11.53
CA ILE A 441 19.26 30.25 -10.54
C ILE A 441 19.95 30.41 -9.18
N GLY A 442 19.20 30.95 -8.22
CA GLY A 442 19.67 31.18 -6.87
C GLY A 442 19.93 29.84 -6.19
N ARG A 443 21.02 29.76 -5.42
CA ARG A 443 21.37 28.55 -4.63
C ARG A 443 20.20 28.04 -3.76
N ASN A 444 19.25 28.89 -3.40
CA ASN A 444 18.11 28.54 -2.57
C ASN A 444 16.80 28.27 -3.34
N ASP A 445 16.76 28.44 -4.66
CA ASP A 445 15.55 28.25 -5.48
C ASP A 445 15.20 26.76 -5.62
N PRO A 446 13.94 26.38 -5.85
CA PRO A 446 13.56 25.00 -6.13
C PRO A 446 14.37 24.43 -7.30
N CYS A 447 14.87 23.20 -7.13
CA CYS A 447 15.73 22.55 -8.10
C CYS A 447 14.94 22.19 -9.38
N PRO A 448 15.39 22.62 -10.58
CA PRO A 448 14.64 22.43 -11.83
C PRO A 448 14.58 20.97 -12.29
N CYS A 449 15.32 20.05 -11.67
CA CYS A 449 15.20 18.62 -11.94
C CYS A 449 13.95 17.97 -11.30
N GLY A 450 13.15 18.74 -10.54
CA GLY A 450 11.91 18.28 -9.93
C GLY A 450 12.10 17.52 -8.62
N SER A 451 13.25 17.67 -7.96
CA SER A 451 13.56 16.95 -6.71
C SER A 451 12.85 17.49 -5.46
N GLY A 452 12.14 18.62 -5.55
CA GLY A 452 11.56 19.32 -4.39
C GLY A 452 12.58 19.99 -3.46
N LYS A 453 13.89 19.84 -3.70
CA LYS A 453 14.97 20.44 -2.89
C LYS A 453 15.40 21.80 -3.44
N LYS A 454 16.12 22.60 -2.63
CA LYS A 454 16.81 23.81 -3.10
C LYS A 454 17.94 23.46 -4.07
N TYR A 455 18.22 24.30 -5.07
CA TYR A 455 19.20 24.05 -6.13
C TYR A 455 20.58 23.67 -5.60
N LYS A 456 21.05 24.32 -4.52
CA LYS A 456 22.33 24.02 -3.85
C LYS A 456 22.41 22.70 -3.10
N LYS A 457 21.29 22.00 -2.97
CA LYS A 457 21.18 20.70 -2.29
C LYS A 457 20.88 19.58 -3.28
N CYS A 458 20.99 19.87 -4.58
CA CYS A 458 20.42 19.06 -5.64
C CYS A 458 21.33 18.99 -6.87
N CYS A 459 21.76 20.13 -7.40
CA CYS A 459 22.56 20.21 -8.64
C CYS A 459 23.87 20.99 -8.49
N ILE A 460 24.17 21.47 -7.28
CA ILE A 460 25.48 21.95 -6.81
C ILE A 460 25.75 21.15 -5.55
#